data_AF-A0A3E2WGH9-F1
#
_entry.id   AF-A0A3E2WGH9-F1
#
_cell.length_a   1.000
_cell.length_b   1.000
_cell.length_c   1.000
_cell.angle_alpha   90.00
_cell.angle_beta   90.00
_cell.angle_gamma   90.00
#
_symmetry.space_group_name_H-M   'P 1'
#
loop_
_entity.id
_entity.type
_entity.pdbx_description
1 polymer ?
#
loop_
_entity_poly.entity_id
_entity_poly.type
_entity_poly.pdbx_seq_one_letter_code
_entity_poly.pdbx_strand_id
1 'polypeptide(L)' 'MSNKDRIIQLINDVPDNRLVFIVDMLESLKAYAGEEIEPDEWDLQMIAQAERENDGQTFTLGDVKQELGV' A
#
# COMPACT_ATOMS: atom_id res chain seq x y z
N MET A 1 8.03 -12.32 26.04
CA MET A 1 8.29 -10.89 25.75
C MET A 1 7.15 -10.42 24.88
N SER A 2 6.40 -9.40 25.31
CA SER A 2 5.26 -8.91 24.53
C SER A 2 5.74 -8.18 23.29
N ASN A 3 4.97 -8.18 22.20
CA ASN A 3 5.26 -7.36 21.02
C ASN A 3 5.41 -5.87 21.41
N LYS A 4 4.68 -5.43 22.44
CA LYS A 4 4.80 -4.08 22.99
C LYS A 4 6.18 -3.81 23.58
N ASP A 5 6.75 -4.77 24.30
CA ASP A 5 8.08 -4.62 24.94
C ASP A 5 9.17 -4.53 23.87
N ARG A 6 9.04 -5.30 22.78
CA ARG A 6 9.96 -5.29 21.65
C ARG A 6 9.94 -3.95 20.89
N ILE A 7 8.76 -3.34 20.74
CA ILE A 7 8.61 -2.03 20.08
C ILE A 7 9.31 -0.94 20.91
N ILE A 8 9.14 -0.95 22.23
CA ILE A 8 9.78 0.03 23.12
C ILE A 8 11.30 -0.10 23.07
N GLN A 9 11.83 -1.32 23.05
CA GLN A 9 13.28 -1.54 22.90
C GLN A 9 13.80 -0.97 21.58
N LEU A 10 13.12 -1.26 20.47
CA LEU A 10 13.52 -0.75 19.15
C LEU A 10 13.53 0.77 19.08
N ILE A 11 12.59 1.44 19.74
CA ILE A 11 12.56 2.92 19.79
C ILE A 11 13.72 3.45 20.64
N ASN A 12 13.98 2.84 21.80
CA ASN A 12 15.05 3.28 22.70
C ASN A 12 16.46 3.08 22.13
N ASP A 13 16.64 2.11 21.25
CA ASP A 13 17.92 1.84 20.59
C ASP A 13 18.20 2.80 19.42
N VAL A 14 17.21 3.59 18.99
CA VAL A 14 17.36 4.55 17.88
C VAL A 14 17.91 5.88 18.40
N PRO A 15 18.99 6.42 17.79
CA PRO A 15 19.48 7.75 18.12
C PRO A 15 18.43 8.85 17.87
N ASP A 16 18.35 9.84 18.77
CA ASP A 16 17.33 10.91 18.73
C ASP A 16 17.20 11.63 17.38
N ASN A 17 18.32 11.87 16.70
CA ASN A 17 18.34 12.52 15.38
C ASN A 17 17.67 11.70 14.26
N ARG A 18 17.42 10.41 14.48
CA ARG A 18 16.72 9.50 13.58
C ARG A 18 15.25 9.30 13.97
N LEU A 19 14.87 9.64 15.20
CA LEU A 19 13.48 9.51 15.67
C LEU A 19 12.52 10.35 14.83
N VAL A 20 12.93 11.56 14.43
CA VAL A 20 12.14 12.44 13.55
C VAL A 20 11.76 11.71 12.26
N PHE A 21 12.72 11.09 11.58
CA PHE A 21 12.47 10.32 10.35
C PHE A 21 11.53 9.13 10.57
N ILE A 22 11.65 8.43 11.71
CA ILE A 22 10.77 7.30 12.03
C ILE A 22 9.34 7.78 12.28
N VAL A 23 9.17 8.92 12.95
CA VAL A 23 7.86 9.54 13.17
C VAL A 23 7.23 9.91 11.82
N ASP A 24 7.95 10.62 10.95
CA ASP A 24 7.46 11.02 9.62
C ASP A 24 7.04 9.79 8.77
N MET A 25 7.82 8.71 8.85
CA MET A 25 7.51 7.44 8.19
C MET A 25 6.25 6.79 8.75
N LEU A 26 6.09 6.74 10.08
CA LEU A 26 4.90 6.18 10.73
C LEU A 26 3.65 7.00 10.43
N GLU A 27 3.76 8.33 10.37
CA GLU A 27 2.67 9.23 9.96
C GLU A 27 2.28 9.00 8.50
N SER A 28 3.26 8.86 7.61
CA SER A 28 3.03 8.51 6.20
C SER A 28 2.32 7.17 6.07
N LEU A 29 2.77 6.13 6.79
CA LEU A 29 2.13 4.82 6.79
C LEU A 29 0.71 4.87 7.35
N LYS A 30 0.45 5.71 8.35
CA LYS A 30 -0.89 5.90 8.91
C LYS A 30 -1.84 6.54 7.89
N ALA A 31 -1.36 7.49 7.07
CA ALA A 31 -2.14 8.06 5.97
C ALA A 31 -2.55 6.96 4.97
N TYR A 32 -1.63 6.05 4.62
CA TYR A 32 -1.94 4.90 3.76
C TYR A 32 -2.84 3.84 4.41
N ALA A 33 -2.76 3.67 5.73
CA ALA A 33 -3.41 2.56 6.44
C ALA A 33 -4.84 2.85 6.91
N GLY A 34 -5.34 4.08 6.79
CA GLY A 34 -6.62 4.45 7.40
C GLY A 34 -7.44 5.52 6.68
N GLU A 35 -6.91 6.23 5.71
CA GLU A 35 -7.70 7.18 4.91
C GLU A 35 -7.86 6.63 3.50
N GLU A 36 -9.11 6.37 3.13
CA GLU A 36 -9.51 6.25 1.74
C GLU A 36 -9.22 7.62 1.11
N ILE A 37 -8.04 7.74 0.50
CA ILE A 37 -7.66 8.96 -0.22
C ILE A 37 -8.67 9.09 -1.35
N GLU A 38 -9.45 10.18 -1.36
CA GLU A 38 -10.42 10.41 -2.42
C GLU A 38 -9.69 10.39 -3.77
N PRO A 39 -10.21 9.65 -4.78
CA PRO A 39 -9.62 9.61 -6.11
C PRO A 39 -9.48 11.02 -6.67
N ASP A 40 -8.31 11.36 -7.17
CA ASP A 40 -8.14 12.62 -7.87
C ASP A 40 -8.77 12.56 -9.28
N GLU A 41 -8.77 13.68 -10.02
CA GLU A 41 -9.36 13.72 -11.37
C GLU A 41 -8.72 12.71 -12.33
N TRP A 42 -7.43 12.42 -12.14
CA TRP A 42 -6.70 11.47 -12.97
C TRP A 42 -7.08 10.04 -12.61
N ASP A 43 -7.21 9.71 -11.34
CA ASP A 43 -7.72 8.43 -10.85
C ASP A 43 -9.12 8.14 -11.39
N LEU A 44 -10.01 9.14 -11.34
CA LEU A 44 -11.37 9.02 -11.89
C LEU A 44 -11.36 8.76 -13.40
N GLN A 45 -10.44 9.38 -14.15
CA GLN A 45 -10.29 9.13 -15.58
C GLN A 45 -9.79 7.71 -15.86
N MET A 46 -8.83 7.22 -15.07
CA MET A 46 -8.33 5.85 -15.20
C MET A 46 -9.41 4.82 -14.89
N ILE A 47 -10.21 5.03 -13.85
CA ILE A 47 -11.35 4.16 -13.51
C ILE A 47 -12.37 4.15 -14.66
N ALA A 48 -12.77 5.32 -15.15
CA ALA A 48 -13.73 5.43 -16.25
C ALA A 48 -13.21 4.81 -17.56
N GLN A 49 -11.91 4.87 -17.80
CA GLN A 49 -11.28 4.20 -18.94
C GLN A 49 -11.28 2.67 -18.75
N ALA A 50 -10.89 2.19 -17.57
CA ALA A 50 -10.91 0.77 -17.25
C ALA A 50 -12.32 0.17 -17.37
N GLU A 51 -13.36 0.87 -16.89
CA GLU A 51 -14.76 0.45 -17.03
C GLU A 51 -15.20 0.37 -18.50
N ARG A 52 -14.68 1.25 -19.37
CA ARG A 52 -15.00 1.24 -20.80
C ARG A 52 -14.28 0.12 -21.55
N GLU A 53 -13.04 -0.16 -21.17
CA GLU A 53 -12.19 -1.17 -21.82
C GLU A 53 -12.47 -2.58 -21.31
N ASN A 54 -13.04 -2.71 -20.11
CA ASN A 54 -13.42 -3.98 -19.53
C ASN A 54 -14.60 -4.60 -20.30
N ASP A 55 -14.31 -5.67 -21.04
CA ASP A 55 -15.28 -6.46 -21.78
C ASP A 55 -16.07 -7.45 -20.89
N GLY A 56 -15.84 -7.41 -19.58
CA GLY A 56 -16.48 -8.27 -18.58
C GLY A 56 -15.85 -9.66 -18.47
N GLN A 57 -14.81 -9.95 -19.25
CA GLN A 57 -14.12 -11.23 -19.15
C GLN A 57 -13.19 -11.24 -17.94
N THR A 58 -13.26 -12.30 -17.13
CA THR A 58 -12.38 -12.50 -15.98
C THR A 58 -11.48 -13.70 -16.21
N PHE A 59 -10.21 -13.56 -15.87
CA PHE A 59 -9.20 -14.61 -15.97
C PHE A 59 -8.50 -14.78 -14.63
N THR A 60 -8.12 -16.01 -14.33
CA THR A 60 -7.22 -16.27 -13.21
C THR A 60 -5.77 -16.09 -13.65
N LEU A 61 -4.87 -15.85 -12.69
CA LEU A 61 -3.42 -15.83 -12.98
C LEU A 61 -2.91 -17.14 -13.60
N GLY A 62 -3.58 -18.27 -13.33
CA GLY A 62 -3.26 -19.56 -13.93
C GLY A 62 -3.59 -19.61 -15.42
N ASP A 63 -4.74 -19.04 -15.81
CA ASP A 63 -5.18 -18.98 -17.21
C ASP A 63 -4.21 -18.12 -18.03
N VAL A 64 -3.83 -16.94 -17.50
CA VAL A 64 -2.85 -16.05 -18.12
C VAL A 64 -1.49 -16.72 -18.25
N LYS A 65 -1.05 -17.45 -17.22
CA LYS A 65 0.21 -18.19 -17.25
C LYS A 65 0.22 -19.27 -18.34
N GLN A 66 -0.88 -20.03 -18.44
CA GLN A 66 -1.05 -21.06 -19.46
C GLN A 66 -1.08 -20.47 -20.88
N GLU A 67 -1.75 -19.33 -21.07
CA GLU A 67 -1.84 -18.64 -22.36
C GLU A 67 -0.50 -18.04 -22.80
N LEU A 68 0.26 -17.45 -21.87
CA LEU A 68 1.56 -16.86 -22.14
C LEU A 68 2.72 -17.87 -22.19
N GLY A 69 2.48 -19.11 -21.79
CA GLY A 69 3.48 -20.19 -21.85
C GLY A 69 4.67 -20.00 -20.89
N VAL A 70 4.44 -19.32 -19.76
CA VAL A 70 5.44 -19.04 -18.70
C VAL A 70 5.15 -19.79 -17.41
#